data_AF-A0A3L7UL74-F1
#
_entry.id   AF-A0A3L7UL74-F1
#
_cell.length_a   1.000
_cell.length_b   1.000
_cell.length_c   1.000
_cell.angle_alpha   90.00
_cell.angle_beta   90.00
_cell.angle_gamma   90.00
#
_symmetry.space_group_name_H-M   'P 1'
#
loop_
_entity.id
_entity.type
_entity.pdbx_description
1 polymer ?
#
loop_
_entity_poly.entity_id
_entity_poly.type
_entity_poly.pdbx_seq_one_letter_code
_entity_poly.pdbx_strand_id
1 'polypeptide(L)'
;NPELYEQECRRVAARFDEALQLAEQAFLAELSQLVTHLTNRLSGTEDGKPKVFRDTVVSKLTEFFERFRRMNVRSNEQLDTLVSQVEDLVNGVQPKSLRENRVLRESVAAELNQLQPVFDGLLVDRPRRNLLRQAGAIPVQEAA
;
A
#
# COMPACT_ATOMS: atom_id res chain seq x y z
N ASN A 1 -30.69 -13.24 24.90
CA ASN A 1 -31.03 -11.82 25.04
C ASN A 1 -30.66 -11.12 23.73
N PRO A 2 -31.63 -10.83 22.84
CA PRO A 2 -31.37 -10.35 21.47
C PRO A 2 -30.64 -9.00 21.44
N GLU A 3 -30.95 -8.09 22.36
CA GLU A 3 -30.31 -6.76 22.43
C GLU A 3 -28.80 -6.83 22.73
N LEU A 4 -28.37 -7.81 23.53
CA LEU A 4 -26.95 -8.05 23.82
C LEU A 4 -26.21 -8.59 22.59
N TYR A 5 -26.84 -9.48 21.83
CA TYR A 5 -26.28 -9.99 20.58
C TYR A 5 -26.10 -8.87 19.55
N GLU A 6 -27.11 -8.00 19.40
CA GLU A 6 -27.04 -6.86 18.48
C GLU A 6 -25.97 -5.83 18.87
N GLN A 7 -25.75 -5.61 20.17
CA GLN A 7 -24.66 -4.76 20.65
C GLN A 7 -23.29 -5.36 20.36
N GLU A 8 -23.08 -6.66 20.63
CA GLU A 8 -21.82 -7.33 20.34
C GLU A 8 -21.54 -7.40 18.83
N CYS A 9 -22.55 -7.64 17.99
CA CYS A 9 -22.42 -7.56 16.53
C CYS A 9 -21.94 -6.17 16.07
N ARG A 10 -22.53 -5.09 16.59
CA ARG A 10 -22.11 -3.72 16.27
C ARG A 10 -20.67 -3.46 16.71
N ARG A 11 -20.28 -3.92 17.90
CA ARG A 11 -18.93 -3.75 18.44
C ARG A 11 -17.89 -4.49 17.60
N VAL A 12 -18.19 -5.71 17.21
CA VAL A 12 -17.31 -6.53 16.38
C VAL A 12 -17.16 -5.90 15.00
N ALA A 13 -18.26 -5.49 14.36
CA ALA A 13 -18.23 -4.80 13.07
C ALA A 13 -17.34 -3.55 13.09
N ALA A 14 -17.51 -2.67 14.08
CA ALA A 14 -16.69 -1.45 14.21
C ALA A 14 -15.19 -1.73 14.36
N ARG A 15 -14.80 -2.80 15.07
CA ARG A 15 -13.40 -3.21 15.20
C ARG A 15 -12.84 -3.79 13.90
N PHE A 16 -13.66 -4.52 13.14
CA PHE A 16 -13.27 -5.00 11.83
C PHE A 16 -13.05 -3.85 10.85
N ASP A 17 -13.93 -2.86 10.84
CA ASP A 17 -13.77 -1.66 10.01
C ASP A 17 -12.49 -0.90 10.35
N GLU A 18 -12.17 -0.73 11.63
CA GLU A 18 -10.90 -0.14 12.08
C GLU A 18 -9.69 -0.94 11.60
N ALA A 19 -9.72 -2.27 11.73
CA ALA A 19 -8.64 -3.15 11.29
C ALA A 19 -8.42 -3.07 9.77
N LEU A 20 -9.50 -3.01 8.99
CA LEU A 20 -9.46 -2.85 7.54
C LEU A 20 -8.82 -1.51 7.16
N GLN A 21 -9.25 -0.42 7.82
CA GLN A 21 -8.67 0.91 7.61
C GLN A 21 -7.17 0.99 7.93
N LEU A 22 -6.70 0.25 8.93
CA LEU A 22 -5.28 0.14 9.26
C LEU A 22 -4.51 -0.66 8.21
N ALA A 23 -5.09 -1.75 7.71
CA ALA A 23 -4.49 -2.56 6.65
C ALA A 23 -4.34 -1.77 5.34
N GLU A 24 -5.40 -1.07 4.92
CA GLU A 24 -5.36 -0.16 3.76
C GLU A 24 -4.26 0.88 3.88
N GLN A 25 -4.11 1.48 5.06
CA GLN A 25 -3.08 2.47 5.33
C GLN A 25 -1.66 1.90 5.23
N ALA A 26 -1.46 0.68 5.75
CA ALA A 26 -0.18 0.00 5.67
C ALA A 26 0.19 -0.31 4.22
N PHE A 27 -0.78 -0.78 3.41
CA PHE A 27 -0.55 -1.03 1.99
C PHE A 27 -0.23 0.23 1.20
N LEU A 28 -0.99 1.32 1.42
CA LEU A 28 -0.74 2.59 0.75
C LEU A 28 0.66 3.12 1.07
N ALA A 29 1.07 3.06 2.34
CA ALA A 29 2.40 3.49 2.77
C ALA A 29 3.51 2.61 2.18
N GLU A 30 3.33 1.30 2.17
CA GLU A 30 4.30 0.36 1.58
C GLU A 30 4.42 0.58 0.06
N LEU A 31 3.30 0.73 -0.65
CA LEU A 31 3.31 0.99 -2.10
C LEU A 31 4.04 2.30 -2.41
N SER A 32 3.74 3.38 -1.69
CA SER A 32 4.43 4.66 -1.83
C SER A 32 5.94 4.52 -1.64
N GLN A 33 6.39 3.75 -0.64
CA GLN A 33 7.81 3.49 -0.41
C GLN A 33 8.44 2.68 -1.54
N LEU A 34 7.76 1.64 -2.04
CA LEU A 34 8.24 0.82 -3.15
C LEU A 34 8.36 1.63 -4.45
N VAL A 35 7.35 2.45 -4.76
CA VAL A 35 7.35 3.35 -5.92
C VAL A 35 8.46 4.38 -5.80
N THR A 36 8.60 5.03 -4.64
CA THR A 36 9.69 5.99 -4.36
C THR A 36 11.06 5.34 -4.57
N HIS A 37 11.24 4.12 -4.06
CA HIS A 37 12.48 3.40 -4.25
C HIS A 37 12.73 3.07 -5.72
N LEU A 38 11.73 2.53 -6.44
CA LEU A 38 11.83 2.23 -7.85
C LEU A 38 12.22 3.48 -8.66
N THR A 39 11.47 4.57 -8.49
CA THR A 39 11.73 5.83 -9.17
C THR A 39 13.14 6.34 -8.91
N ASN A 40 13.61 6.29 -7.65
CA ASN A 40 14.99 6.68 -7.32
C ASN A 40 16.04 5.81 -8.02
N ARG A 41 15.79 4.51 -8.20
CA ARG A 41 16.71 3.62 -8.94
C ARG A 41 16.67 3.85 -10.45
N LEU A 42 15.56 4.33 -11.00
CA LEU A 42 15.41 4.61 -12.42
C LEU A 42 15.95 6.00 -12.80
N SER A 43 15.70 7.04 -12.01
CA SER A 43 16.11 8.42 -12.32
C SER A 43 17.40 8.87 -11.64
N GLY A 44 17.85 8.17 -10.60
CA GLY A 44 18.97 8.61 -9.78
C GLY A 44 20.33 8.47 -10.48
N THR A 45 21.22 9.41 -10.19
CA THR A 45 22.64 9.33 -10.50
C THR A 45 23.46 9.16 -9.22
N GLU A 46 24.54 8.38 -9.29
CA GLU A 46 25.56 8.21 -8.25
C GLU A 46 26.92 8.38 -8.93
N ASP A 47 27.72 9.34 -8.45
CA ASP A 47 29.02 9.71 -9.06
C ASP A 47 28.95 10.03 -10.58
N GLY A 48 27.87 10.72 -10.99
CA GLY A 48 27.64 11.09 -12.39
C GLY A 48 27.22 9.94 -13.32
N LYS A 49 27.05 8.72 -12.77
CA LYS A 49 26.56 7.54 -13.50
C LYS A 49 25.14 7.17 -13.07
N PRO A 50 24.32 6.57 -13.94
CA PRO A 50 23.01 6.05 -13.53
C PRO A 50 23.14 5.05 -12.38
N LYS A 51 22.22 5.12 -11.40
CA LYS A 51 22.18 4.16 -10.30
C LYS A 51 21.99 2.73 -10.82
N VAL A 52 22.56 1.78 -10.07
CA VAL A 52 22.43 0.35 -10.40
C VAL A 52 20.98 -0.11 -10.19
N PHE A 53 20.31 -0.45 -11.28
CA PHE A 53 18.98 -1.05 -11.28
C PHE A 53 19.06 -2.57 -11.12
N ARG A 54 18.46 -3.10 -10.05
CA ARG A 54 18.45 -4.53 -9.71
C ARG A 54 17.04 -5.12 -9.87
N ASP A 55 16.96 -6.36 -10.35
CA ASP A 55 15.67 -7.06 -10.55
C ASP A 55 14.91 -7.22 -9.24
N THR A 56 15.62 -7.30 -8.12
CA THR A 56 15.05 -7.37 -6.78
C THR A 56 14.08 -6.24 -6.46
N VAL A 57 14.20 -5.07 -7.12
CA VAL A 57 13.26 -3.96 -6.92
C VAL A 57 11.91 -4.27 -7.57
N VAL A 58 11.92 -4.90 -8.75
CA VAL A 58 10.72 -5.33 -9.46
C VAL A 58 10.08 -6.52 -8.75
N SER A 59 10.88 -7.51 -8.34
CA SER A 59 10.36 -8.67 -7.60
C SER A 59 9.63 -8.27 -6.32
N LYS A 60 10.13 -7.28 -5.57
CA LYS A 60 9.45 -6.75 -4.37
C LYS A 60 8.08 -6.14 -4.67
N LEU A 61 7.94 -5.45 -5.81
CA LEU A 61 6.65 -4.91 -6.25
C LEU A 61 5.70 -6.03 -6.67
N THR A 62 6.18 -7.04 -7.41
CA THR A 62 5.39 -8.22 -7.76
C THR A 62 4.88 -8.95 -6.51
N GLU A 63 5.74 -9.19 -5.53
CA GLU A 63 5.36 -9.80 -4.24
C GLU A 63 4.32 -8.97 -3.48
N PHE A 64 4.45 -7.64 -3.53
CA PHE A 64 3.46 -6.72 -2.97
C PHE A 64 2.09 -6.90 -3.64
N PHE A 65 2.03 -6.91 -4.98
CA PHE A 65 0.75 -7.06 -5.71
C PHE A 65 0.06 -8.38 -5.39
N GLU A 66 0.82 -9.48 -5.28
CA GLU A 66 0.27 -10.78 -4.87
C GLU A 66 -0.28 -10.77 -3.44
N ARG A 67 0.40 -10.09 -2.52
CA ARG A 67 -0.07 -9.93 -1.13
C ARG A 67 -1.32 -9.06 -1.06
N PHE A 68 -1.35 -7.95 -1.80
CA PHE A 68 -2.49 -7.06 -1.89
C PHE A 68 -3.74 -7.80 -2.39
N ARG A 69 -3.62 -8.56 -3.50
CA ARG A 69 -4.70 -9.40 -4.04
C ARG A 69 -5.20 -10.45 -3.05
N ARG A 70 -4.29 -11.14 -2.35
CA ARG A 70 -4.67 -12.19 -1.38
C ARG A 70 -5.48 -11.65 -0.21
N MET A 71 -5.24 -10.40 0.20
CA MET A 71 -5.94 -9.79 1.32
C MET A 71 -7.34 -9.29 0.95
N ASN A 72 -7.74 -9.32 -0.33
CA ASN A 72 -9.06 -8.88 -0.81
C ASN A 72 -9.48 -7.50 -0.27
N VAL A 73 -8.52 -6.57 -0.13
CA VAL A 73 -8.78 -5.20 0.31
C VAL A 73 -9.36 -4.39 -0.86
N ARG A 74 -10.56 -4.77 -1.32
CA ARG A 74 -11.30 -4.10 -2.40
C ARG A 74 -12.29 -3.05 -1.90
N SER A 75 -12.16 -2.67 -0.64
CA SER A 75 -13.05 -1.69 0.01
C SER A 75 -12.68 -0.25 -0.37
N ASN A 76 -11.61 -0.05 -1.14
CA ASN A 76 -11.09 1.25 -1.51
C ASN A 76 -10.74 1.30 -3.01
N GLU A 77 -11.68 1.80 -3.83
CA GLU A 77 -11.54 1.92 -5.28
C GLU A 77 -10.34 2.79 -5.71
N GLN A 78 -9.97 3.79 -4.90
CA GLN A 78 -8.84 4.65 -5.18
C GLN A 78 -7.51 3.90 -5.01
N LEU A 79 -7.39 3.12 -3.94
CA LEU A 79 -6.21 2.28 -3.70
C LEU A 79 -6.09 1.18 -4.76
N ASP A 80 -7.19 0.52 -5.12
CA ASP A 80 -7.22 -0.48 -6.19
C ASP A 80 -6.76 0.12 -7.53
N THR A 81 -7.27 1.30 -7.88
CA THR A 81 -6.90 2.01 -9.11
C THR A 81 -5.41 2.34 -9.13
N LEU A 82 -4.86 2.81 -8.00
CA LEU A 82 -3.45 3.15 -7.89
C LEU A 82 -2.55 1.92 -7.98
N VAL A 83 -2.93 0.83 -7.32
CA VAL A 83 -2.22 -0.45 -7.41
C VAL A 83 -2.21 -0.94 -8.86
N SER A 84 -3.34 -0.89 -9.56
CA SER A 84 -3.43 -1.29 -10.98
C SER A 84 -2.51 -0.45 -11.85
N GLN A 85 -2.50 0.87 -11.70
CA GLN A 85 -1.64 1.76 -12.50
C GLN A 85 -0.15 1.45 -12.30
N VAL A 86 0.29 1.24 -11.05
CA VAL A 86 1.69 0.87 -10.78
C VAL A 86 2.00 -0.53 -11.31
N GLU A 87 1.06 -1.47 -11.17
CA GLU A 87 1.22 -2.84 -11.67
C GLU A 87 1.36 -2.86 -13.20
N ASP A 88 0.55 -2.10 -13.93
CA ASP A 88 0.62 -2.01 -15.40
C ASP A 88 1.95 -1.41 -15.87
N LEU A 89 2.43 -0.34 -15.22
CA LEU A 89 3.73 0.28 -15.52
C LEU A 89 4.90 -0.68 -15.30
N VAL A 90 4.81 -1.54 -14.29
CA VAL A 90 5.91 -2.44 -13.90
C VAL A 90 5.85 -3.76 -14.68
N ASN A 91 4.68 -4.36 -14.84
CA ASN A 91 4.52 -5.63 -15.56
C ASN A 91 4.64 -5.46 -17.08
N GLY A 92 4.30 -4.28 -17.62
CA GLY A 92 4.48 -3.96 -19.04
C GLY A 92 5.95 -3.87 -19.47
N VAL A 93 6.89 -3.80 -18.52
CA VAL A 93 8.31 -3.57 -18.81
C VAL A 93 9.22 -4.63 -18.22
N GLN A 94 9.99 -5.31 -19.07
CA GLN A 94 10.97 -6.28 -18.60
C GLN A 94 12.14 -5.57 -17.88
N PRO A 95 12.61 -6.10 -16.73
CA PRO A 95 13.74 -5.51 -15.99
C PRO A 95 15.01 -5.37 -16.84
N LYS A 96 15.24 -6.31 -17.76
CA LYS A 96 16.34 -6.24 -18.74
C LYS A 96 16.22 -5.01 -19.65
N SER A 97 15.02 -4.72 -20.16
CA SER A 97 14.77 -3.54 -20.99
C SER A 97 15.03 -2.23 -20.23
N LEU A 98 14.68 -2.16 -18.93
CA LEU A 98 15.01 -1.00 -18.08
C LEU A 98 16.51 -0.83 -17.86
N ARG A 99 17.30 -1.92 -17.92
CA ARG A 99 18.77 -1.87 -17.84
C ARG A 99 19.40 -1.34 -19.12
N GLU A 100 18.92 -1.81 -20.26
CA GLU A 100 19.53 -1.60 -21.57
C GLU A 100 19.04 -0.32 -22.27
N ASN A 101 17.81 0.11 -21.99
CA ASN A 101 17.20 1.28 -22.63
C ASN A 101 17.05 2.44 -21.64
N ARG A 102 17.91 3.45 -21.82
CA ARG A 102 17.91 4.67 -21.00
C ARG A 102 16.65 5.52 -21.19
N VAL A 103 16.15 5.65 -22.42
CA VAL A 103 14.95 6.44 -22.72
C VAL A 103 13.74 5.83 -22.02
N LEU A 104 13.57 4.51 -22.13
CA LEU A 104 12.50 3.78 -21.45
C LEU A 104 12.58 3.93 -19.94
N ARG A 105 13.79 3.86 -19.37
CA ARG A 105 14.02 4.07 -17.94
C ARG A 105 13.57 5.47 -17.49
N GLU A 106 13.92 6.51 -18.26
CA GLU A 106 13.55 7.89 -17.97
C GLU A 106 12.03 8.11 -18.10
N SER A 107 11.38 7.51 -19.11
CA SER A 107 9.92 7.54 -19.27
C SER A 107 9.20 6.90 -18.09
N VAL A 108 9.56 5.66 -17.72
CA VAL A 108 8.93 4.95 -16.60
C VAL A 108 9.15 5.69 -15.29
N ALA A 109 10.33 6.28 -15.07
CA ALA A 109 10.60 7.10 -13.89
C ALA A 109 9.73 8.37 -13.85
N ALA A 110 9.49 9.00 -15.00
CA ALA A 110 8.63 10.17 -15.11
C ALA A 110 7.16 9.81 -14.81
N GLU A 111 6.67 8.72 -15.38
CA GLU A 111 5.30 8.22 -15.14
C GLU A 111 5.08 7.88 -13.66
N LEU A 112 6.02 7.17 -13.03
CA LEU A 112 5.94 6.86 -11.60
C LEU A 112 6.04 8.11 -10.71
N ASN A 113 6.79 9.14 -11.11
CA ASN A 113 6.83 10.41 -10.39
C ASN A 113 5.50 11.14 -10.42
N GLN A 114 4.72 11.02 -11.50
CA GLN A 114 3.39 11.65 -11.59
C GLN A 114 2.38 11.05 -10.60
N LEU A 115 2.63 9.84 -10.10
CA LEU A 115 1.78 9.20 -9.08
C LEU A 115 2.09 9.68 -7.66
N GLN A 116 3.25 10.28 -7.41
CA GLN A 116 3.68 10.72 -6.05
C GLN A 116 2.70 11.70 -5.38
N PRO A 117 2.19 12.74 -6.06
CA PRO A 117 1.21 13.65 -5.46
C PRO A 117 -0.09 12.94 -5.05
N VAL A 118 -0.47 11.87 -5.77
CA VAL A 118 -1.66 11.07 -5.44
C VAL A 118 -1.42 10.28 -4.15
N PHE A 119 -0.24 9.66 -4.00
CA PHE A 119 0.16 9.03 -2.74
C PHE A 119 0.17 10.03 -1.59
N ASP A 120 0.78 11.20 -1.77
CA ASP A 120 0.87 12.23 -0.72
C ASP A 120 -0.52 12.71 -0.28
N GLY A 121 -1.44 12.95 -1.22
CA GLY A 121 -2.82 13.32 -0.89
C GLY A 121 -3.52 12.27 -0.03
N LEU A 122 -3.47 11.02 -0.46
CA LEU A 122 -4.10 9.90 0.26
C LEU A 122 -3.43 9.61 1.63
N LEU A 123 -2.14 9.93 1.79
CA LEU A 123 -1.42 9.80 3.05
C LEU A 123 -1.64 10.98 4.01
N VAL A 124 -2.01 12.17 3.50
CA VAL A 124 -2.21 13.41 4.27
C VAL A 124 -3.65 13.60 4.73
N ASP A 125 -4.65 13.25 3.92
CA ASP A 125 -6.08 13.53 4.20
C ASP A 125 -6.68 12.79 5.41
N ARG A 126 -5.89 12.01 6.17
CA ARG A 126 -6.38 11.35 7.38
C ARG A 126 -6.00 12.06 8.67
N PRO A 127 -6.97 12.37 9.55
CA PRO A 127 -6.67 12.82 10.90
C PRO A 127 -5.90 11.72 11.65
N ARG A 128 -4.61 11.98 11.87
CA ARG A 128 -3.70 11.15 12.67
C ARG A 128 -4.11 11.24 14.15
N ARG A 129 -5.13 10.49 14.57
CA ARG A 129 -5.35 9.92 15.93
C ARG A 129 -6.84 9.69 16.19
N ASN A 130 -7.22 8.43 16.39
CA ASN A 130 -8.11 8.11 17.50
C ASN A 130 -7.44 7.00 18.31
N LEU A 131 -6.75 7.38 19.38
CA LEU A 131 -6.31 6.42 20.39
C LEU A 131 -7.57 6.03 21.18
N LEU A 132 -8.30 5.01 20.74
CA LEU A 132 -9.22 4.30 21.63
C LEU A 132 -8.42 3.42 22.59
N ARG A 133 -7.64 4.08 23.45
CA ARG A 133 -7.39 3.57 24.78
C ARG A 133 -8.70 3.73 25.55
N GLN A 134 -9.56 2.73 25.46
CA GLN A 134 -10.52 2.46 26.53
C GLN A 134 -10.54 0.96 26.80
N ALA A 135 -10.15 0.68 28.05
CA ALA A 135 -10.11 -0.62 28.67
C ALA A 135 -11.41 -1.40 28.42
N GLY A 136 -11.24 -2.64 27.96
CA GLY A 136 -12.25 -3.66 28.07
C GLY A 136 -11.54 -4.92 28.54
N ALA A 137 -11.16 -4.95 29.81
CA ALA A 137 -10.97 -6.22 30.50
C ALA A 137 -12.19 -7.09 30.16
N ILE A 138 -11.95 -8.34 29.79
CA ILE A 138 -13.01 -9.33 29.63
C ILE A 138 -13.28 -9.85 31.05
N PRO A 139 -14.33 -9.45 31.78
CA PRO A 139 -14.82 -10.29 32.84
C PRO A 139 -15.55 -11.45 32.15
N VAL A 140 -14.88 -12.60 32.08
CA VAL A 140 -15.58 -13.87 31.92
C VAL A 140 -16.27 -14.09 33.25
N GLN A 141 -17.53 -13.69 33.35
CA GLN A 141 -18.33 -13.99 34.52
C GLN A 141 -18.84 -15.42 34.34
N GLU A 142 -18.11 -16.37 34.91
CA GLU A 142 -18.56 -17.73 35.12
C GLU A 142 -19.87 -17.69 35.90
N ALA A 143 -20.93 -18.17 35.25
CA ALA A 143 -22.17 -18.53 35.90
C ALA A 143 -22.03 -19.98 36.41
N ALA A 144 -21.94 -20.14 37.73
CA ALA A 144 -22.31 -21.34 38.47
C ALA A 144 -22.75 -20.93 39.88
#